data_AF-A0A0S2W3D9-F1
#
_entry.id   AF-A0A0S2W3D9-F1
#
_cell.length_a   1.000
_cell.length_b   1.000
_cell.length_c   1.000
_cell.angle_alpha   90.00
_cell.angle_beta   90.00
_cell.angle_gamma   90.00
#
_symmetry.space_group_name_H-M   'P 1'
#
loop_
_entity.id
_entity.type
_entity.pdbx_description
1 polymer ?
#
loop_
_entity_poly.entity_id
_entity_poly.type
_entity_poly.pdbx_seq_one_letter_code
_entity_poly.pdbx_strand_id
1 'polypeptide(L)'
;MPVTITPYIPRYITVHLGAPGQNAENVTVTFPDYIKNVASSEIYPTWEPSALRANILAQVSFALNRVYTEYYPSRGYPFQITSTTAMDQKFIRGRNIFENIERIVDELFDDYIRRQGYAEPLSAKFCNGTTTTCDGLSQWGSQELALQGLDSVSILRRYYGDDIELVMDAPVQDVRTSYPGTPLRLGSRGPEVGVIQAELNRISQNYPAIPKISPVDAIFGPQTERAVRQFQQIFNLPVGGVVGKVTWYKLVFLYVGVSGLSELVSEGQRFFGFNFSVDGADANGPGGESVLLLQYLLSILAQFDSSIPFLTLDGIFGPQTEQAVQAFQVSQGLPATGQVNAETWNSLYNAYDGIDTTVLSQDILFPAELQGLGNAPEVFALSTRQTQYPGRELGLGDRDTERSDR
;
A
#
# COMPACT_ATOMS: atom_id res chain seq x y z
N MET A 1 -4.08 -6.37 -6.82
CA MET A 1 -4.24 -5.52 -5.62
C MET A 1 -5.51 -4.69 -5.79
N PRO A 2 -6.28 -4.35 -4.74
CA PRO A 2 -7.45 -3.47 -4.91
C PRO A 2 -7.04 -2.20 -5.65
N VAL A 3 -7.92 -1.75 -6.56
CA VAL A 3 -7.76 -0.44 -7.24
C VAL A 3 -7.68 0.69 -6.21
N THR A 4 -8.26 0.47 -5.02
CA THR A 4 -8.11 1.31 -3.84
C THR A 4 -6.77 1.05 -3.17
N ILE A 5 -5.88 2.04 -3.28
CA ILE A 5 -4.49 2.00 -2.81
C ILE A 5 -4.39 2.09 -1.28
N THR A 6 -5.29 2.85 -0.67
CA THR A 6 -5.29 3.12 0.77
C THR A 6 -5.83 1.90 1.54
N PRO A 7 -5.05 1.30 2.43
CA PRO A 7 -5.57 0.29 3.34
C PRO A 7 -6.70 0.86 4.20
N TYR A 8 -7.65 0.00 4.54
CA TYR A 8 -8.78 0.32 5.40
C TYR A 8 -8.99 -0.85 6.35
N ILE A 9 -9.56 -0.59 7.52
CA ILE A 9 -9.90 -1.65 8.46
C ILE A 9 -11.16 -2.35 7.97
N PRO A 10 -11.14 -3.68 7.75
CA PRO A 10 -12.33 -4.37 7.32
C PRO A 10 -13.36 -4.35 8.46
N ARG A 11 -14.62 -4.02 8.15
CA ARG A 11 -15.70 -4.06 9.14
C ARG A 11 -15.90 -5.46 9.70
N TYR A 12 -15.77 -6.46 8.82
CA TYR A 12 -15.87 -7.88 9.14
C TYR A 12 -14.72 -8.66 8.52
N ILE A 13 -14.29 -9.71 9.22
CA ILE A 13 -13.29 -10.66 8.72
C ILE A 13 -13.84 -12.09 8.84
N THR A 14 -13.63 -12.90 7.79
CA THR A 14 -14.03 -14.32 7.79
C THR A 14 -12.82 -15.19 8.10
N VAL A 15 -12.93 -15.91 9.23
CA VAL A 15 -11.92 -16.83 9.76
C VAL A 15 -12.29 -18.26 9.42
N HIS A 16 -11.38 -19.01 8.81
CA HIS A 16 -11.51 -20.44 8.60
C HIS A 16 -10.95 -21.21 9.81
N LEU A 17 -11.74 -22.09 10.41
CA LEU A 17 -11.39 -22.78 11.66
C LEU A 17 -10.42 -23.98 11.49
N GLY A 18 -9.92 -24.21 10.27
CA GLY A 18 -9.00 -25.29 9.93
C GLY A 18 -7.82 -24.82 9.08
N ALA A 19 -7.02 -25.77 8.60
CA ALA A 19 -6.04 -25.49 7.56
C ALA A 19 -6.74 -25.16 6.22
N PRO A 20 -6.13 -24.41 5.28
CA PRO A 20 -6.85 -23.84 4.13
C PRO A 20 -7.63 -24.84 3.25
N GLY A 21 -7.17 -26.08 3.13
CA GLY A 21 -7.85 -27.15 2.38
C GLY A 21 -8.67 -28.12 3.23
N GLN A 22 -8.77 -27.89 4.53
CA GLN A 22 -9.52 -28.75 5.44
C GLN A 22 -11.01 -28.39 5.38
N ASN A 23 -11.88 -29.39 5.48
CA ASN A 23 -13.29 -29.12 5.68
C ASN A 23 -13.52 -28.64 7.12
N ALA A 24 -13.60 -27.32 7.30
CA ALA A 24 -13.87 -26.66 8.56
C ALA A 24 -14.79 -25.45 8.35
N GLU A 25 -15.41 -25.00 9.44
CA GLU A 25 -16.35 -23.88 9.41
C GLU A 25 -15.64 -22.56 9.09
N ASN A 26 -16.33 -21.69 8.36
CA ASN A 26 -15.98 -20.28 8.21
C ASN A 26 -16.85 -19.45 9.16
N VAL A 27 -16.21 -18.64 10.01
CA VAL A 27 -16.88 -17.77 10.98
C VAL A 27 -16.57 -16.32 10.63
N THR A 28 -17.61 -15.52 10.40
CA THR A 28 -17.49 -14.08 10.17
C THR A 28 -17.75 -13.34 11.48
N VAL A 29 -16.81 -12.47 11.87
CA VAL A 29 -16.88 -11.62 13.07
C VAL A 29 -16.50 -10.20 12.72
N THR A 30 -16.80 -9.23 13.59
CA THR A 30 -16.23 -7.88 13.43
C THR A 30 -14.72 -7.96 13.54
N PHE A 31 -13.99 -7.08 12.86
CA PHE A 31 -12.53 -7.07 12.95
C PHE A 31 -12.02 -6.75 14.38
N PRO A 32 -12.61 -5.82 15.15
CA PRO A 32 -12.28 -5.65 16.56
C PRO A 32 -12.47 -6.95 17.37
N ASP A 33 -13.60 -7.66 17.20
CA ASP A 33 -13.84 -8.91 17.92
C ASP A 33 -12.83 -10.00 17.55
N TYR A 34 -12.40 -10.03 16.28
CA TYR A 34 -11.31 -10.91 15.85
C TYR A 34 -10.02 -10.60 16.59
N ILE A 35 -9.60 -9.34 16.65
CA ILE A 35 -8.36 -8.94 17.32
C ILE A 35 -8.45 -9.15 18.83
N LYS A 36 -9.58 -8.83 19.48
CA LYS A 36 -9.83 -9.16 20.90
C LYS A 36 -9.65 -10.64 21.17
N ASN A 37 -10.16 -11.48 20.26
CA ASN A 37 -10.05 -12.94 20.35
C ASN A 37 -8.61 -13.41 20.21
N VAL A 38 -7.90 -12.93 19.18
CA VAL A 38 -6.50 -13.28 18.92
C VAL A 38 -5.60 -12.83 20.07
N ALA A 39 -5.68 -11.58 20.48
CA ALA A 39 -4.89 -11.03 21.58
C ALA A 39 -5.09 -11.86 22.85
N SER A 40 -6.34 -12.14 23.20
CA SER A 40 -6.62 -12.94 24.39
C SER A 40 -6.15 -14.41 24.25
N SER A 41 -5.90 -14.91 23.02
CA SER A 41 -5.44 -16.28 22.71
C SER A 41 -3.93 -16.44 22.66
N GLU A 42 -3.24 -15.35 22.40
CA GLU A 42 -1.82 -15.36 22.04
C GLU A 42 -0.93 -14.68 23.07
N ILE A 43 -1.46 -13.74 23.85
CA ILE A 43 -0.71 -12.99 24.84
C ILE A 43 -1.38 -13.02 26.21
N TYR A 44 -0.58 -12.82 27.26
CA TYR A 44 -1.08 -12.87 28.63
C TYR A 44 -1.61 -11.50 29.05
N PRO A 45 -2.84 -11.41 29.61
CA PRO A 45 -3.43 -10.13 30.00
C PRO A 45 -2.70 -9.44 31.15
N THR A 46 -1.82 -10.14 31.87
CA THR A 46 -1.05 -9.57 33.00
C THR A 46 0.24 -8.89 32.57
N TRP A 47 0.55 -8.86 31.28
CA TRP A 47 1.74 -8.21 30.74
C TRP A 47 1.67 -6.68 30.81
N GLU A 48 2.84 -6.06 30.69
CA GLU A 48 2.96 -4.60 30.72
C GLU A 48 2.13 -3.97 29.58
N PRO A 49 1.49 -2.81 29.81
CA PRO A 49 0.66 -2.18 28.79
C PRO A 49 1.39 -1.90 27.47
N SER A 50 2.68 -1.52 27.49
CA SER A 50 3.45 -1.30 26.26
C SER A 50 3.71 -2.59 25.48
N ALA A 51 3.93 -3.72 26.16
CA ALA A 51 4.02 -5.03 25.51
C ALA A 51 2.68 -5.45 24.90
N LEU A 52 1.57 -5.28 25.63
CA LEU A 52 0.22 -5.59 25.12
C LEU A 52 -0.07 -4.78 23.85
N ARG A 53 0.16 -3.46 23.87
CA ARG A 53 -0.05 -2.56 22.73
C ARG A 53 0.82 -2.93 21.52
N ALA A 54 2.11 -3.22 21.73
CA ALA A 54 2.99 -3.65 20.66
C ALA A 54 2.52 -4.96 19.98
N ASN A 55 2.11 -5.95 20.78
CA ASN A 55 1.59 -7.21 20.24
C ASN A 55 0.26 -7.01 19.50
N ILE A 56 -0.64 -6.20 20.04
CA ILE A 56 -1.94 -5.92 19.40
C ILE A 56 -1.75 -5.19 18.07
N LEU A 57 -0.87 -4.19 17.99
CA LEU A 57 -0.55 -3.51 16.72
C LEU A 57 0.05 -4.47 15.68
N ALA A 58 0.94 -5.38 16.10
CA ALA A 58 1.45 -6.43 15.20
C ALA A 58 0.33 -7.36 14.74
N GLN A 59 -0.61 -7.72 15.61
CA GLN A 59 -1.75 -8.56 15.28
C GLN A 59 -2.69 -7.89 14.27
N VAL A 60 -3.04 -6.62 14.50
CA VAL A 60 -3.86 -5.80 13.59
C VAL A 60 -3.17 -5.72 12.23
N SER A 61 -1.90 -5.31 12.21
CA SER A 61 -1.13 -5.14 10.97
C SER A 61 -1.04 -6.43 10.15
N PHE A 62 -0.77 -7.57 10.80
CA PHE A 62 -0.71 -8.86 10.12
C PHE A 62 -2.06 -9.29 9.54
N ALA A 63 -3.14 -9.18 10.32
CA ALA A 63 -4.48 -9.55 9.87
C ALA A 63 -4.93 -8.64 8.71
N LEU A 64 -4.62 -7.35 8.79
CA LEU A 64 -4.90 -6.38 7.75
C LEU A 64 -4.08 -6.67 6.48
N ASN A 65 -2.81 -7.07 6.61
CA ASN A 65 -1.99 -7.50 5.46
C ASN A 65 -2.62 -8.69 4.73
N ARG A 66 -3.19 -9.68 5.44
CA ARG A 66 -3.90 -10.82 4.81
C ARG A 66 -5.09 -10.38 3.97
N VAL A 67 -5.84 -9.39 4.46
CA VAL A 67 -6.99 -8.80 3.77
C VAL A 67 -6.51 -7.99 2.56
N TYR A 68 -5.55 -7.09 2.78
CA TYR A 68 -5.00 -6.16 1.77
C TYR A 68 -4.39 -6.89 0.57
N THR A 69 -3.62 -7.94 0.84
CA THR A 69 -2.97 -8.77 -0.20
C THR A 69 -3.91 -9.78 -0.84
N GLU A 70 -5.18 -9.84 -0.40
CA GLU A 70 -6.13 -10.91 -0.74
C GLU A 70 -5.46 -12.28 -0.67
N TYR A 71 -4.73 -12.55 0.42
CA TYR A 71 -3.84 -13.71 0.50
C TYR A 71 -4.59 -15.02 0.21
N TYR A 72 -5.67 -15.29 0.93
CA TYR A 72 -6.48 -16.48 0.70
C TYR A 72 -7.42 -16.37 -0.52
N PRO A 73 -8.12 -15.24 -0.76
CA PRO A 73 -8.96 -15.08 -1.95
C PRO A 73 -8.23 -15.24 -3.28
N SER A 74 -7.00 -14.71 -3.41
CA SER A 74 -6.17 -14.88 -4.61
C SER A 74 -5.76 -16.33 -4.87
N ARG A 75 -5.82 -17.18 -3.83
CA ARG A 75 -5.58 -18.63 -3.89
C ARG A 75 -6.88 -19.44 -4.07
N GLY A 76 -8.02 -18.77 -4.24
CA GLY A 76 -9.32 -19.39 -4.50
C GLY A 76 -10.13 -19.74 -3.24
N TYR A 77 -9.71 -19.29 -2.07
CA TYR A 77 -10.43 -19.54 -0.82
C TYR A 77 -11.47 -18.46 -0.52
N PRO A 78 -12.61 -18.80 0.10
CA PRO A 78 -13.70 -17.85 0.37
C PRO A 78 -13.57 -17.12 1.72
N PHE A 79 -12.38 -17.11 2.33
CA PHE A 79 -12.12 -16.53 3.65
C PHE A 79 -10.83 -15.68 3.61
N GLN A 80 -10.60 -14.85 4.64
CA GLN A 80 -9.46 -13.93 4.69
C GLN A 80 -8.30 -14.43 5.53
N ILE A 81 -8.55 -15.32 6.50
CA ILE A 81 -7.51 -15.78 7.44
C ILE A 81 -7.89 -17.13 8.05
N THR A 82 -6.91 -17.92 8.49
CA THR A 82 -7.13 -19.16 9.25
C THR A 82 -6.95 -18.96 10.75
N SER A 83 -7.42 -19.91 11.56
CA SER A 83 -7.37 -19.83 13.03
C SER A 83 -6.16 -20.53 13.68
N THR A 84 -5.14 -20.91 12.91
CA THR A 84 -4.04 -21.75 13.39
C THR A 84 -2.72 -20.99 13.39
N THR A 85 -1.96 -21.09 14.49
CA THR A 85 -0.64 -20.44 14.65
C THR A 85 0.43 -20.98 13.68
N ALA A 86 0.18 -22.13 13.06
CA ALA A 86 1.06 -22.68 12.02
C ALA A 86 1.00 -21.86 10.71
N MET A 87 -0.07 -21.10 10.49
CA MET A 87 -0.34 -20.41 9.23
C MET A 87 -0.61 -18.91 9.44
N ASP A 88 -1.40 -18.58 10.45
CA ASP A 88 -1.87 -17.23 10.80
C ASP A 88 -1.92 -17.08 12.33
N GLN A 89 -2.99 -16.49 12.85
CA GLN A 89 -3.16 -16.16 14.26
C GLN A 89 -4.14 -17.12 14.94
N LYS A 90 -3.95 -17.38 16.24
CA LYS A 90 -4.81 -18.23 17.03
C LYS A 90 -6.15 -17.53 17.26
N PHE A 91 -7.18 -18.08 16.63
CA PHE A 91 -8.57 -17.71 16.90
C PHE A 91 -9.31 -18.90 17.51
N ILE A 92 -10.12 -18.66 18.53
CA ILE A 92 -10.93 -19.70 19.18
C ILE A 92 -12.38 -19.22 19.24
N ARG A 93 -13.29 -19.94 18.56
CA ARG A 93 -14.71 -19.61 18.57
C ARG A 93 -15.26 -19.70 20.00
N GLY A 94 -15.96 -18.64 20.45
CA GLY A 94 -16.64 -18.61 21.74
C GLY A 94 -15.72 -18.48 22.97
N ARG A 95 -14.46 -18.07 22.79
CA ARG A 95 -13.58 -17.79 23.93
C ARG A 95 -14.01 -16.57 24.73
N ASN A 96 -13.60 -16.52 25.99
CA ASN A 96 -13.71 -15.33 26.82
C ASN A 96 -12.65 -14.29 26.44
N ILE A 97 -13.02 -13.01 26.55
CA ILE A 97 -12.14 -11.86 26.32
C ILE A 97 -11.78 -11.25 27.68
N PHE A 98 -10.54 -10.82 27.85
CA PHE A 98 -10.10 -10.13 29.06
C PHE A 98 -10.41 -8.64 28.94
N GLU A 99 -11.00 -8.05 29.97
CA GLU A 99 -11.44 -6.64 29.97
C GLU A 99 -10.32 -5.65 29.62
N ASN A 100 -9.10 -5.90 30.11
CA ASN A 100 -7.96 -5.04 29.80
C ASN A 100 -7.49 -5.17 28.34
N ILE A 101 -7.59 -6.35 27.75
CA ILE A 101 -7.30 -6.58 26.33
C ILE A 101 -8.38 -5.90 25.48
N GLU A 102 -9.64 -6.09 25.84
CA GLU A 102 -10.77 -5.44 25.18
C GLU A 102 -10.57 -3.93 25.07
N ARG A 103 -10.29 -3.26 26.19
CA ARG A 103 -10.04 -1.82 26.21
C ARG A 103 -8.88 -1.40 25.30
N ILE A 104 -7.76 -2.14 25.32
CA ILE A 104 -6.60 -1.79 24.47
C ILE A 104 -6.91 -2.03 22.99
N VAL A 105 -7.66 -3.07 22.65
CA VAL A 105 -8.06 -3.32 21.26
C VAL A 105 -9.03 -2.25 20.78
N ASP A 106 -10.01 -1.85 21.59
CA ASP A 106 -10.94 -0.77 21.23
C ASP A 106 -10.23 0.58 21.00
N GLU A 107 -9.05 0.77 21.61
CA GLU A 107 -8.18 1.94 21.39
C GLU A 107 -7.28 1.84 20.14
N LEU A 108 -7.04 0.64 19.60
CA LEU A 108 -5.96 0.42 18.60
C LEU A 108 -6.39 -0.38 17.36
N PHE A 109 -7.63 -0.85 17.27
CA PHE A 109 -8.04 -1.77 16.20
C PHE A 109 -7.96 -1.14 14.80
N ASP A 110 -7.95 0.19 14.73
CA ASP A 110 -7.82 1.01 13.54
C ASP A 110 -6.43 1.62 13.33
N ASP A 111 -5.48 1.24 14.17
CA ASP A 111 -4.08 1.57 14.02
C ASP A 111 -3.29 0.37 13.49
N TYR A 112 -2.37 0.61 12.55
CA TYR A 112 -1.54 -0.46 11.99
C TYR A 112 -0.13 0.01 11.63
N ILE A 113 0.77 -0.95 11.46
CA ILE A 113 2.18 -0.69 11.17
C ILE A 113 2.38 -0.78 9.66
N ARG A 114 3.20 0.10 9.10
CA ARG A 114 3.76 -0.06 7.75
C ARG A 114 5.20 0.39 7.71
N ARG A 115 5.91 0.10 6.62
CA ARG A 115 7.22 0.71 6.37
C ARG A 115 7.04 2.10 5.77
N GLN A 116 7.92 3.02 6.13
CA GLN A 116 7.97 4.35 5.57
C GLN A 116 8.10 4.26 4.05
N GLY A 117 7.27 5.03 3.35
CA GLY A 117 7.22 5.00 1.90
C GLY A 117 6.41 3.84 1.32
N TYR A 118 5.83 2.95 2.11
CA TYR A 118 5.05 1.82 1.59
C TYR A 118 3.57 2.02 1.90
N ALA A 119 2.69 1.57 1.00
CA ALA A 119 1.25 1.67 1.22
C ALA A 119 0.74 0.50 2.04
N GLU A 120 1.31 -0.69 1.86
CA GLU A 120 0.80 -1.90 2.47
C GLU A 120 0.97 -1.90 4.00
N PRO A 121 -0.01 -2.46 4.73
CA PRO A 121 0.20 -2.87 6.11
C PRO A 121 1.36 -3.88 6.17
N LEU A 122 2.22 -3.74 7.16
CA LEU A 122 3.31 -4.67 7.40
C LEU A 122 2.74 -6.06 7.69
N SER A 123 3.27 -7.09 7.01
CA SER A 123 3.08 -8.49 7.42
C SER A 123 3.87 -8.73 8.71
N ALA A 124 3.37 -8.16 9.81
CA ALA A 124 4.02 -8.07 11.10
C ALA A 124 4.02 -9.45 11.77
N LYS A 125 4.88 -10.35 11.28
CA LYS A 125 5.05 -11.69 11.84
C LYS A 125 5.42 -11.58 13.31
N PHE A 126 4.92 -12.50 14.12
CA PHE A 126 5.28 -12.61 15.52
C PHE A 126 5.27 -14.07 15.93
N CYS A 127 5.92 -14.37 17.04
CA CYS A 127 6.00 -15.71 17.59
C CYS A 127 6.19 -15.63 19.10
N ASN A 128 6.00 -16.77 19.76
CA ASN A 128 6.19 -16.90 21.20
C ASN A 128 7.56 -16.37 21.68
N GLY A 129 8.64 -16.65 20.93
CA GLY A 129 9.95 -16.07 21.18
C GLY A 129 10.78 -16.74 22.26
N THR A 130 10.23 -17.69 23.03
CA THR A 130 11.01 -18.57 23.94
C THR A 130 11.11 -19.98 23.42
N THR A 131 9.98 -20.58 23.01
CA THR A 131 9.93 -21.94 22.44
C THR A 131 10.06 -21.96 20.92
N THR A 132 9.85 -20.83 20.26
CA THR A 132 9.94 -20.67 18.80
C THR A 132 10.45 -19.27 18.51
N THR A 133 11.52 -19.16 17.73
CA THR A 133 12.06 -17.88 17.25
C THR A 133 11.60 -17.62 15.81
N CYS A 134 11.46 -16.35 15.46
CA CYS A 134 11.05 -15.88 14.16
C CYS A 134 11.70 -14.52 13.89
N ASP A 135 11.72 -14.09 12.63
CA ASP A 135 12.31 -12.81 12.23
C ASP A 135 11.50 -11.59 12.69
N GLY A 136 10.33 -11.80 13.31
CA GLY A 136 9.43 -10.74 13.77
C GLY A 136 9.39 -10.57 15.29
N LEU A 137 8.30 -9.98 15.79
CA LEU A 137 8.12 -9.70 17.21
C LEU A 137 8.15 -10.98 18.05
N SER A 138 9.05 -11.00 19.03
CA SER A 138 9.03 -12.00 20.11
C SER A 138 8.03 -11.56 21.17
N GLN A 139 6.98 -12.34 21.40
CA GLN A 139 5.95 -12.05 22.40
C GLN A 139 6.56 -11.91 23.80
N TRP A 140 7.35 -12.89 24.25
CA TRP A 140 8.04 -12.79 25.54
C TRP A 140 9.13 -11.72 25.57
N GLY A 141 9.87 -11.54 24.48
CA GLY A 141 10.89 -10.50 24.40
C GLY A 141 10.30 -9.09 24.46
N SER A 142 9.10 -8.87 23.91
CA SER A 142 8.38 -7.60 24.04
C SER A 142 8.02 -7.29 25.49
N GLN A 143 7.66 -8.31 26.27
CA GLN A 143 7.40 -8.16 27.71
C GLN A 143 8.69 -7.82 28.48
N GLU A 144 9.82 -8.44 28.14
CA GLU A 144 11.11 -8.11 28.75
C GLU A 144 11.53 -6.66 28.47
N LEU A 145 11.35 -6.19 27.23
CA LEU A 145 11.63 -4.81 26.86
C LEU A 145 10.69 -3.82 27.54
N ALA A 146 9.41 -4.16 27.68
CA ALA A 146 8.45 -3.34 28.40
C ALA A 146 8.82 -3.19 29.89
N LEU A 147 9.27 -4.28 30.54
CA LEU A 147 9.78 -4.24 31.91
C LEU A 147 11.05 -3.39 32.06
N GLN A 148 11.79 -3.18 30.98
CA GLN A 148 12.94 -2.25 30.93
C GLN A 148 12.51 -0.79 30.68
N GLY A 149 11.21 -0.52 30.56
CA GLY A 149 10.64 0.81 30.40
C GLY A 149 10.47 1.27 28.94
N LEU A 150 10.61 0.37 27.95
CA LEU A 150 10.36 0.74 26.56
C LEU A 150 8.85 0.92 26.30
N ASP A 151 8.51 1.93 25.51
CA ASP A 151 7.18 2.14 24.97
C ASP A 151 6.89 1.18 23.79
N SER A 152 5.62 1.09 23.38
CA SER A 152 5.18 0.15 22.36
C SER A 152 5.81 0.40 20.99
N VAL A 153 6.05 1.65 20.59
CA VAL A 153 6.65 1.98 19.30
C VAL A 153 8.13 1.63 19.30
N SER A 154 8.84 1.93 20.39
CA SER A 154 10.24 1.52 20.57
C SER A 154 10.41 0.00 20.54
N ILE A 155 9.49 -0.75 21.16
CA ILE A 155 9.45 -2.21 21.08
C ILE A 155 9.26 -2.67 19.63
N LEU A 156 8.27 -2.11 18.91
CA LEU A 156 8.01 -2.48 17.52
C LEU A 156 9.22 -2.21 16.61
N ARG A 157 9.86 -1.04 16.74
CA ARG A 157 11.07 -0.69 15.97
C ARG A 157 12.24 -1.62 16.24
N ARG A 158 12.39 -2.09 17.48
CA ARG A 158 13.41 -3.06 17.87
C ARG A 158 13.32 -4.39 17.11
N TYR A 159 12.11 -4.80 16.70
CA TYR A 159 11.86 -6.04 15.97
C TYR A 159 11.67 -5.86 14.47
N TYR A 160 11.08 -4.75 14.03
CA TYR A 160 10.70 -4.56 12.63
C TYR A 160 11.55 -3.55 11.86
N GLY A 161 12.47 -2.85 12.54
CA GLY A 161 13.34 -1.82 11.99
C GLY A 161 12.87 -0.41 12.35
N ASP A 162 13.78 0.57 12.28
CA ASP A 162 13.46 1.98 12.55
C ASP A 162 12.67 2.65 11.42
N ASP A 163 12.59 2.00 10.26
CA ASP A 163 11.88 2.41 9.05
C ASP A 163 10.37 2.10 9.11
N ILE A 164 9.84 1.66 10.26
CA ILE A 164 8.39 1.52 10.43
C ILE A 164 7.74 2.82 10.92
N GLU A 165 6.49 3.01 10.52
CA GLU A 165 5.60 4.04 11.01
C GLU A 165 4.24 3.47 11.41
N LEU A 166 3.56 4.20 12.29
CA LEU A 166 2.21 3.90 12.72
C LEU A 166 1.24 4.71 11.87
N VAL A 167 0.32 4.03 11.20
CA VAL A 167 -0.87 4.66 10.62
C VAL A 167 -1.95 4.62 11.68
N MET A 168 -2.56 5.77 11.93
CA MET A 168 -3.60 5.94 12.95
C MET A 168 -4.95 6.23 12.30
N ASP A 169 -6.03 5.85 12.99
CA ASP A 169 -7.42 6.19 12.63
C ASP A 169 -7.81 5.77 11.20
N ALA A 170 -7.40 4.56 10.78
CA ALA A 170 -7.68 4.08 9.44
C ALA A 170 -9.20 3.85 9.24
N PRO A 171 -9.77 4.24 8.09
CA PRO A 171 -11.21 4.17 7.89
C PRO A 171 -11.72 2.73 7.92
N VAL A 172 -12.89 2.52 8.53
CA VAL A 172 -13.53 1.20 8.60
C VAL A 172 -14.48 1.00 7.41
N GLN A 173 -14.26 -0.05 6.61
CA GLN A 173 -15.07 -0.32 5.41
C GLN A 173 -15.35 -1.81 5.21
N ASP A 174 -16.36 -2.16 4.41
CA ASP A 174 -16.59 -3.57 4.05
C ASP A 174 -15.45 -4.13 3.19
N VAL A 175 -15.17 -5.43 3.34
CA VAL A 175 -14.16 -6.11 2.51
C VAL A 175 -14.56 -6.04 1.04
N ARG A 176 -13.77 -5.30 0.25
CA ARG A 176 -13.90 -5.18 -1.20
C ARG A 176 -13.03 -6.22 -1.90
N THR A 177 -13.51 -6.80 -2.98
CA THR A 177 -12.69 -7.64 -3.88
C THR A 177 -11.91 -6.77 -4.85
N SER A 178 -10.66 -7.10 -5.16
CA SER A 178 -9.90 -6.31 -6.15
C SER A 178 -10.39 -6.49 -7.58
N TYR A 179 -11.04 -7.62 -7.90
CA TYR A 179 -11.58 -7.85 -9.24
C TYR A 179 -12.73 -6.87 -9.54
N PRO A 180 -12.69 -6.12 -10.66
CA PRO A 180 -13.68 -5.06 -10.95
C PRO A 180 -15.08 -5.57 -11.32
N GLY A 181 -15.35 -6.87 -11.17
CA GLY A 181 -16.64 -7.48 -11.52
C GLY A 181 -16.83 -7.76 -13.01
N THR A 182 -16.14 -7.03 -13.90
CA THR A 182 -16.19 -7.24 -15.36
C THR A 182 -14.84 -7.62 -15.96
N PRO A 183 -14.77 -8.53 -16.96
CA PRO A 183 -13.49 -8.91 -17.58
C PRO A 183 -12.87 -7.77 -18.40
N LEU A 184 -11.55 -7.58 -18.27
CA LEU A 184 -10.78 -6.66 -19.11
C LEU A 184 -10.32 -7.36 -20.39
N ARG A 185 -10.38 -6.66 -21.51
CA ARG A 185 -10.07 -7.16 -22.86
C ARG A 185 -9.72 -6.03 -23.80
N LEU A 186 -9.27 -6.34 -25.02
CA LEU A 186 -8.96 -5.36 -26.06
C LEU A 186 -10.05 -4.27 -26.16
N GLY A 187 -9.63 -3.01 -26.02
CA GLY A 187 -10.52 -1.83 -26.02
C GLY A 187 -11.01 -1.38 -24.63
N SER A 188 -10.79 -2.16 -23.57
CA SER A 188 -11.06 -1.73 -22.19
C SER A 188 -10.13 -0.57 -21.82
N ARG A 189 -10.60 0.33 -20.96
CA ARG A 189 -9.85 1.50 -20.48
C ARG A 189 -10.20 1.74 -19.02
N GLY A 190 -9.27 2.33 -18.28
CA GLY A 190 -9.50 2.71 -16.88
C GLY A 190 -8.44 2.16 -15.93
N PRO A 191 -8.50 2.55 -14.65
CA PRO A 191 -7.45 2.28 -13.68
C PRO A 191 -7.17 0.79 -13.50
N GLU A 192 -8.17 -0.08 -13.65
CA GLU A 192 -8.02 -1.54 -13.58
C GLU A 192 -7.08 -2.06 -14.67
N VAL A 193 -7.08 -1.43 -15.85
CA VAL A 193 -6.16 -1.76 -16.94
C VAL A 193 -4.75 -1.31 -16.58
N GLY A 194 -4.59 -0.11 -16.01
CA GLY A 194 -3.30 0.39 -15.53
C GLY A 194 -2.70 -0.53 -14.47
N VAL A 195 -3.52 -1.00 -13.52
CA VAL A 195 -3.13 -1.97 -12.48
C VAL A 195 -2.58 -3.25 -13.10
N ILE A 196 -3.31 -3.89 -14.04
CA ILE A 196 -2.80 -5.13 -14.64
C ILE A 196 -1.55 -4.91 -15.50
N GLN A 197 -1.40 -3.74 -16.13
CA GLN A 197 -0.22 -3.40 -16.92
C GLN A 197 1.01 -3.27 -16.00
N ALA A 198 0.86 -2.58 -14.87
CA ALA A 198 1.88 -2.48 -13.82
C ALA A 198 2.21 -3.84 -13.20
N GLU A 199 1.21 -4.62 -12.80
CA GLU A 199 1.41 -5.96 -12.22
C GLU A 199 2.13 -6.88 -13.22
N LEU A 200 1.71 -6.91 -14.50
CA LEU A 200 2.37 -7.69 -15.55
C LEU A 200 3.83 -7.26 -15.75
N ASN A 201 4.10 -5.95 -15.77
CA ASN A 201 5.46 -5.43 -15.90
C ASN A 201 6.33 -5.82 -14.71
N ARG A 202 5.82 -5.72 -13.47
CA ARG A 202 6.57 -6.18 -12.28
C ARG A 202 6.83 -7.68 -12.33
N ILE A 203 5.81 -8.49 -12.63
CA ILE A 203 5.94 -9.95 -12.75
C ILE A 203 6.93 -10.32 -13.87
N SER A 204 6.96 -9.57 -14.97
CA SER A 204 7.88 -9.82 -16.10
C SER A 204 9.36 -9.74 -15.72
N GLN A 205 9.72 -9.04 -14.63
CA GLN A 205 11.09 -9.00 -14.14
C GLN A 205 11.57 -10.38 -13.66
N ASN A 206 10.67 -11.16 -13.04
CA ASN A 206 10.93 -12.53 -12.62
C ASN A 206 10.56 -13.55 -13.71
N TYR A 207 9.68 -13.19 -14.64
CA TYR A 207 9.25 -14.01 -15.77
C TYR A 207 9.46 -13.29 -17.11
N PRO A 208 10.72 -13.18 -17.60
CA PRO A 208 11.09 -12.34 -18.75
C PRO A 208 10.44 -12.73 -20.08
N ALA A 209 9.84 -13.92 -20.15
CA ALA A 209 9.07 -14.35 -21.31
C ALA A 209 7.79 -13.52 -21.49
N ILE A 210 7.26 -12.89 -20.44
CA ILE A 210 6.12 -11.95 -20.53
C ILE A 210 6.61 -10.65 -21.17
N PRO A 211 6.07 -10.22 -22.34
CA PRO A 211 6.42 -8.94 -22.94
C PRO A 211 6.13 -7.78 -21.99
N LYS A 212 7.09 -6.86 -21.88
CA LYS A 212 6.88 -5.58 -21.20
C LYS A 212 5.89 -4.71 -21.98
N ILE A 213 5.06 -3.98 -21.25
CA ILE A 213 4.07 -3.05 -21.79
C ILE A 213 4.61 -1.64 -21.56
N SER A 214 4.73 -0.86 -22.62
CA SER A 214 5.09 0.55 -22.53
C SER A 214 4.37 1.39 -23.61
N PRO A 215 3.75 2.52 -23.24
CA PRO A 215 3.57 3.03 -21.87
C PRO A 215 2.55 2.20 -21.06
N VAL A 216 2.54 2.37 -19.72
CA VAL A 216 1.42 1.98 -18.86
C VAL A 216 0.37 3.09 -18.96
N ASP A 217 -0.51 2.98 -19.94
CA ASP A 217 -1.46 4.02 -20.36
C ASP A 217 -2.90 3.77 -19.91
N ALA A 218 -3.14 2.71 -19.13
CA ALA A 218 -4.46 2.27 -18.72
C ALA A 218 -5.41 1.98 -19.91
N ILE A 219 -4.86 1.67 -21.09
CA ILE A 219 -5.60 1.28 -22.28
C ILE A 219 -5.24 -0.16 -22.64
N PHE A 220 -6.25 -1.03 -22.72
CA PHE A 220 -6.03 -2.44 -23.03
C PHE A 220 -5.87 -2.57 -24.55
N GLY A 221 -4.68 -2.26 -25.03
CA GLY A 221 -4.30 -2.34 -26.44
C GLY A 221 -3.71 -3.70 -26.83
N PRO A 222 -3.25 -3.85 -28.08
CA PRO A 222 -2.64 -5.08 -28.58
C PRO A 222 -1.39 -5.52 -27.80
N GLN A 223 -0.63 -4.57 -27.23
CA GLN A 223 0.53 -4.90 -26.39
C GLN A 223 0.09 -5.60 -25.09
N THR A 224 -0.89 -5.01 -24.39
CA THR A 224 -1.48 -5.58 -23.17
C THR A 224 -2.10 -6.96 -23.44
N GLU A 225 -2.83 -7.11 -24.56
CA GLU A 225 -3.40 -8.41 -24.93
C GLU A 225 -2.33 -9.49 -25.14
N ARG A 226 -1.23 -9.16 -25.83
CA ARG A 226 -0.11 -10.09 -26.03
C ARG A 226 0.54 -10.48 -24.72
N ALA A 227 0.79 -9.53 -23.83
CA ALA A 227 1.33 -9.80 -22.50
C ALA A 227 0.40 -10.70 -21.67
N VAL A 228 -0.91 -10.43 -21.69
CA VAL A 228 -1.93 -11.27 -21.02
C VAL A 228 -1.97 -12.68 -21.59
N ARG A 229 -1.93 -12.85 -22.91
CA ARG A 229 -1.92 -14.19 -23.54
C ARG A 229 -0.67 -14.97 -23.14
N GLN A 230 0.49 -14.32 -23.13
CA GLN A 230 1.74 -14.95 -22.73
C GLN A 230 1.72 -15.33 -21.24
N PHE A 231 1.24 -14.43 -20.38
CA PHE A 231 1.01 -14.72 -18.97
C PHE A 231 0.08 -15.92 -18.77
N GLN A 232 -1.05 -15.96 -19.48
CA GLN A 232 -2.00 -17.08 -19.42
C GLN A 232 -1.36 -18.40 -19.83
N GLN A 233 -0.53 -18.40 -20.89
CA GLN A 233 0.21 -19.59 -21.33
C GLN A 233 1.20 -20.08 -20.27
N ILE A 234 2.02 -19.18 -19.72
CA ILE A 234 3.05 -19.53 -18.71
C ILE A 234 2.41 -20.16 -17.46
N PHE A 235 1.25 -19.65 -17.04
CA PHE A 235 0.58 -20.07 -15.81
C PHE A 235 -0.58 -21.05 -16.03
N ASN A 236 -0.66 -21.70 -17.20
CA ASN A 236 -1.66 -22.72 -17.54
C ASN A 236 -3.12 -22.24 -17.33
N LEU A 237 -3.40 -21.00 -17.69
CA LEU A 237 -4.74 -20.40 -17.68
C LEU A 237 -5.39 -20.50 -19.07
N PRO A 238 -6.72 -20.34 -19.19
CA PRO A 238 -7.37 -20.21 -20.48
C PRO A 238 -6.78 -19.04 -21.31
N VAL A 239 -6.17 -19.35 -22.46
CA VAL A 239 -5.43 -18.38 -23.29
C VAL A 239 -6.38 -17.62 -24.21
N GLY A 240 -7.09 -16.64 -23.64
CA GLY A 240 -8.07 -15.83 -24.36
C GLY A 240 -7.62 -14.39 -24.64
N GLY A 241 -6.55 -13.91 -23.99
CA GLY A 241 -6.20 -12.47 -24.00
C GLY A 241 -7.19 -11.60 -23.22
N VAL A 242 -8.10 -12.23 -22.46
CA VAL A 242 -9.10 -11.59 -21.61
C VAL A 242 -8.72 -11.82 -20.15
N VAL A 243 -8.64 -10.76 -19.36
CA VAL A 243 -8.44 -10.81 -17.92
C VAL A 243 -9.79 -10.92 -17.22
N GLY A 244 -10.29 -12.15 -17.12
CA GLY A 244 -11.43 -12.50 -16.25
C GLY A 244 -10.98 -12.76 -14.80
N LYS A 245 -11.94 -13.05 -13.92
CA LYS A 245 -11.71 -13.28 -12.48
C LYS A 245 -10.53 -14.22 -12.17
N VAL A 246 -10.43 -15.35 -12.89
CA VAL A 246 -9.35 -16.34 -12.69
C VAL A 246 -7.97 -15.76 -13.05
N THR A 247 -7.86 -15.07 -14.17
CA THR A 247 -6.60 -14.44 -14.59
C THR A 247 -6.22 -13.29 -13.65
N TRP A 248 -7.20 -12.47 -13.25
CA TRP A 248 -7.01 -11.38 -12.30
C TRP A 248 -6.41 -11.87 -10.98
N TYR A 249 -7.05 -12.85 -10.34
CA TYR A 249 -6.55 -13.36 -9.05
C TYR A 249 -5.20 -14.07 -9.17
N LYS A 250 -4.88 -14.65 -10.34
CA LYS A 250 -3.55 -15.19 -10.59
C LYS A 250 -2.49 -14.09 -10.68
N LEU A 251 -2.81 -12.93 -11.27
CA LEU A 251 -1.93 -11.75 -11.27
C LEU A 251 -1.69 -11.26 -9.85
N VAL A 252 -2.76 -11.05 -9.06
CA VAL A 252 -2.64 -10.63 -7.65
C VAL A 252 -1.75 -11.60 -6.85
N PHE A 253 -2.00 -12.90 -6.95
CA PHE A 253 -1.20 -13.93 -6.27
C PHE A 253 0.28 -13.85 -6.63
N LEU A 254 0.59 -13.73 -7.92
CA LEU A 254 1.97 -13.68 -8.40
C LEU A 254 2.64 -12.36 -8.04
N TYR A 255 1.95 -11.23 -8.17
CA TYR A 255 2.46 -9.91 -7.77
C TYR A 255 2.83 -9.89 -6.28
N VAL A 256 1.91 -10.31 -5.39
CA VAL A 256 2.18 -10.44 -3.95
C VAL A 256 3.38 -11.34 -3.68
N GLY A 257 3.49 -12.46 -4.42
CA GLY A 257 4.59 -13.40 -4.27
C GLY A 257 5.95 -12.86 -4.74
N VAL A 258 6.03 -12.22 -5.91
CA VAL A 258 7.29 -11.70 -6.46
C VAL A 258 7.76 -10.43 -5.77
N SER A 259 6.84 -9.65 -5.18
CA SER A 259 7.15 -8.44 -4.40
C SER A 259 7.31 -8.71 -2.90
N GLY A 260 7.04 -9.94 -2.44
CA GLY A 260 7.15 -10.31 -1.02
C GLY A 260 6.18 -9.59 -0.10
N LEU A 261 5.03 -9.10 -0.59
CA LEU A 261 4.12 -8.24 0.18
C LEU A 261 3.48 -8.94 1.39
N SER A 262 3.42 -10.28 1.38
CA SER A 262 2.98 -11.09 2.52
C SER A 262 4.10 -11.49 3.47
N GLU A 263 5.33 -11.04 3.20
CA GLU A 263 6.52 -11.37 3.98
C GLU A 263 6.98 -10.17 4.81
N LEU A 264 7.82 -10.44 5.81
CA LEU A 264 8.33 -9.39 6.70
C LEU A 264 9.29 -8.41 5.98
N VAL A 265 10.07 -8.95 5.06
CA VAL A 265 10.92 -8.20 4.14
C VAL A 265 10.16 -8.08 2.81
N SER A 266 9.28 -7.07 2.75
CA SER A 266 8.55 -6.67 1.55
C SER A 266 9.41 -5.75 0.70
N GLU A 267 9.39 -5.90 -0.63
CA GLU A 267 9.98 -4.90 -1.54
C GLU A 267 9.19 -3.58 -1.57
N GLY A 268 7.98 -3.59 -0.98
CA GLY A 268 7.07 -2.47 -0.95
C GLY A 268 6.08 -2.52 -2.09
N GLN A 269 4.82 -2.25 -1.77
CA GLN A 269 3.85 -1.77 -2.74
C GLN A 269 3.77 -0.25 -2.61
N ARG A 270 4.47 0.44 -3.51
CA ARG A 270 4.75 1.88 -3.39
C ARG A 270 3.75 2.72 -4.18
N PHE A 271 2.46 2.39 -4.10
CA PHE A 271 1.40 3.24 -4.64
C PHE A 271 1.05 4.30 -3.59
N PHE A 272 1.32 5.56 -3.85
CA PHE A 272 1.06 6.62 -2.89
C PHE A 272 -0.20 7.41 -3.24
N GLY A 273 -1.13 7.49 -2.29
CA GLY A 273 -2.02 8.64 -2.17
C GLY A 273 -1.38 9.63 -1.19
N PHE A 274 -0.92 10.78 -1.69
CA PHE A 274 -0.54 11.91 -0.84
C PHE A 274 -1.68 12.93 -0.82
N ASN A 275 -1.92 13.53 0.34
CA ASN A 275 -2.89 14.60 0.54
C ASN A 275 -2.13 15.92 0.68
N PHE A 276 -2.15 16.79 -0.33
CA PHE A 276 -1.67 18.17 -0.18
C PHE A 276 -2.75 18.95 0.58
N SER A 277 -2.44 19.42 1.80
CA SER A 277 -3.32 20.38 2.47
C SER A 277 -3.26 21.71 1.71
N VAL A 278 -4.34 22.05 1.00
CA VAL A 278 -4.52 23.35 0.34
C VAL A 278 -5.03 24.42 1.33
N ASP A 279 -5.05 24.11 2.63
CA ASP A 279 -5.46 25.07 3.66
C ASP A 279 -4.27 25.94 4.07
N GLY A 280 -3.98 26.95 3.25
CA GLY A 280 -3.01 28.02 3.58
C GLY A 280 -2.26 28.65 2.42
N ALA A 281 -2.58 28.30 1.15
CA ALA A 281 -1.92 28.92 0.00
C ALA A 281 -2.47 30.34 -0.24
N ASP A 282 -1.89 31.33 0.42
CA ASP A 282 -1.99 32.73 0.01
C ASP A 282 -1.66 32.82 -1.49
N ALA A 283 -2.66 33.20 -2.28
CA ALA A 283 -2.66 33.18 -3.74
C ALA A 283 -1.61 34.11 -4.40
N ASN A 284 -0.70 34.73 -3.63
CA ASN A 284 0.25 35.75 -4.12
C ASN A 284 1.69 35.67 -3.52
N GLY A 285 2.11 34.58 -2.86
CA GLY A 285 3.46 34.45 -2.27
C GLY A 285 4.41 33.49 -3.03
N PRO A 286 5.74 33.74 -3.06
CA PRO A 286 6.70 32.85 -3.74
C PRO A 286 7.11 31.67 -2.86
N GLY A 287 7.00 30.44 -3.41
CA GLY A 287 7.78 29.25 -3.03
C GLY A 287 7.54 28.66 -1.62
N GLY A 288 7.01 27.43 -1.55
CA GLY A 288 6.89 26.70 -0.29
C GLY A 288 7.08 25.18 -0.40
N GLU A 289 6.46 24.53 -1.40
CA GLU A 289 6.40 23.05 -1.50
C GLU A 289 6.68 22.54 -2.92
N SER A 290 7.73 23.05 -3.58
CA SER A 290 8.03 22.71 -4.98
C SER A 290 8.87 21.44 -5.11
N VAL A 291 9.70 21.17 -4.11
CA VAL A 291 10.58 19.99 -4.10
C VAL A 291 9.79 18.74 -3.71
N LEU A 292 8.92 18.84 -2.70
CA LEU A 292 8.07 17.73 -2.26
C LEU A 292 7.10 17.31 -3.36
N LEU A 293 6.51 18.28 -4.09
CA LEU A 293 5.67 18.01 -5.25
C LEU A 293 6.45 17.33 -6.37
N LEU A 294 7.66 17.80 -6.68
CA LEU A 294 8.53 17.13 -7.65
C LEU A 294 8.86 15.69 -7.25
N GLN A 295 9.28 15.48 -6.00
CA GLN A 295 9.63 14.16 -5.47
C GLN A 295 8.42 13.23 -5.51
N TYR A 296 7.23 13.74 -5.20
CA TYR A 296 5.96 13.02 -5.32
C TYR A 296 5.72 12.56 -6.75
N LEU A 297 5.72 13.49 -7.71
CA LEU A 297 5.44 13.20 -9.11
C LEU A 297 6.47 12.22 -9.69
N LEU A 298 7.77 12.39 -9.41
CA LEU A 298 8.82 11.45 -9.80
C LEU A 298 8.64 10.07 -9.17
N SER A 299 8.23 10.00 -7.91
CA SER A 299 8.01 8.73 -7.20
C SER A 299 6.82 7.96 -7.76
N ILE A 300 5.77 8.66 -8.20
CA ILE A 300 4.64 8.06 -8.95
C ILE A 300 5.16 7.51 -10.28
N LEU A 301 5.90 8.31 -11.05
CA LEU A 301 6.43 7.88 -12.35
C LEU A 301 7.42 6.71 -12.23
N ALA A 302 8.24 6.67 -11.17
CA ALA A 302 9.16 5.57 -10.88
C ALA A 302 8.47 4.21 -10.66
N GLN A 303 7.17 4.20 -10.34
CA GLN A 303 6.39 2.95 -10.29
C GLN A 303 6.14 2.35 -11.68
N PHE A 304 6.08 3.21 -12.69
CA PHE A 304 5.74 2.84 -14.07
C PHE A 304 6.98 2.82 -14.98
N ASP A 305 8.06 3.47 -14.55
CA ASP A 305 9.34 3.53 -15.23
C ASP A 305 10.48 3.16 -14.27
N SER A 306 10.91 1.90 -14.35
CA SER A 306 11.99 1.35 -13.51
C SER A 306 13.36 1.97 -13.75
N SER A 307 13.53 2.81 -14.78
CA SER A 307 14.77 3.55 -14.98
C SER A 307 14.93 4.70 -13.99
N ILE A 308 13.82 5.19 -13.41
CA ILE A 308 13.78 6.28 -12.44
C ILE A 308 14.03 5.71 -11.03
N PRO A 309 15.13 6.11 -10.34
CA PRO A 309 15.34 5.83 -8.94
C PRO A 309 14.18 6.32 -8.07
N PHE A 310 13.84 5.52 -7.06
CA PHE A 310 12.85 5.89 -6.07
C PHE A 310 13.39 6.97 -5.10
N LEU A 311 12.52 7.88 -4.64
CA LEU A 311 12.90 9.02 -3.80
C LEU A 311 12.25 8.99 -2.43
N THR A 312 12.98 9.47 -1.43
CA THR A 312 12.38 9.92 -0.16
C THR A 312 11.70 11.27 -0.39
N LEU A 313 10.47 11.44 0.08
CA LEU A 313 9.74 12.70 0.02
C LEU A 313 10.04 13.53 1.28
N ASP A 314 11.24 14.06 1.34
CA ASP A 314 11.76 14.83 2.46
C ASP A 314 11.72 16.36 2.22
N GLY A 315 11.25 16.80 1.05
CA GLY A 315 11.25 18.21 0.65
C GLY A 315 12.66 18.75 0.40
N ILE A 316 13.67 17.89 0.28
CA ILE A 316 15.08 18.23 0.05
C ILE A 316 15.52 17.74 -1.33
N PHE A 317 15.93 18.67 -2.19
CA PHE A 317 16.48 18.34 -3.51
C PHE A 317 17.95 17.92 -3.33
N GLY A 318 18.14 16.69 -2.87
CA GLY A 318 19.44 16.05 -2.69
C GLY A 318 19.92 15.26 -3.92
N PRO A 319 21.07 14.58 -3.82
CA PRO A 319 21.66 13.82 -4.93
C PRO A 319 20.75 12.71 -5.47
N GLN A 320 19.90 12.12 -4.63
CA GLN A 320 18.92 11.12 -5.06
C GLN A 320 17.85 11.76 -5.96
N THR A 321 17.29 12.91 -5.55
CA THR A 321 16.31 13.68 -6.33
C THR A 321 16.89 14.09 -7.68
N GLU A 322 18.14 14.55 -7.72
CA GLU A 322 18.86 14.87 -8.95
C GLU A 322 19.00 13.66 -9.88
N GLN A 323 19.39 12.50 -9.34
CA GLN A 323 19.52 11.26 -10.11
C GLN A 323 18.18 10.79 -10.69
N ALA A 324 17.10 10.93 -9.95
CA ALA A 324 15.75 10.62 -10.44
C ALA A 324 15.29 11.57 -11.54
N VAL A 325 15.57 12.87 -11.42
CA VAL A 325 15.32 13.84 -12.47
C VAL A 325 16.10 13.49 -13.75
N GLN A 326 17.39 13.14 -13.63
CA GLN A 326 18.20 12.73 -14.78
C GLN A 326 17.62 11.48 -15.46
N ALA A 327 17.24 10.47 -14.68
CA ALA A 327 16.66 9.26 -15.20
C ALA A 327 15.32 9.51 -15.92
N PHE A 328 14.46 10.33 -15.33
CA PHE A 328 13.21 10.76 -15.95
C PHE A 328 13.45 11.54 -17.25
N GLN A 329 14.40 12.49 -17.25
CA GLN A 329 14.77 13.24 -18.44
C GLN A 329 15.22 12.30 -19.56
N VAL A 330 16.08 11.32 -19.27
CA VAL A 330 16.48 10.30 -20.24
C VAL A 330 15.27 9.53 -20.76
N SER A 331 14.35 9.12 -19.89
CA SER A 331 13.20 8.30 -20.29
C SER A 331 12.18 9.07 -21.15
N GLN A 332 12.09 10.38 -20.98
CA GLN A 332 11.28 11.27 -21.81
C GLN A 332 12.02 11.84 -23.03
N GLY A 333 13.28 11.48 -23.25
CA GLY A 333 14.09 12.00 -24.37
C GLY A 333 14.54 13.45 -24.21
N LEU A 334 14.55 13.97 -22.98
CA LEU A 334 15.03 15.30 -22.60
C LEU A 334 16.55 15.28 -22.28
N PRO A 335 17.24 16.44 -22.33
CA PRO A 335 18.61 16.54 -21.82
C PRO A 335 18.69 16.18 -20.33
N ALA A 336 19.57 15.25 -19.97
CA ALA A 336 19.75 14.75 -18.59
C ALA A 336 20.56 15.72 -17.71
N THR A 337 20.03 16.93 -17.49
CA THR A 337 20.71 17.98 -16.71
C THR A 337 20.62 17.76 -15.21
N GLY A 338 19.66 16.96 -14.73
CA GLY A 338 19.36 16.81 -13.30
C GLY A 338 18.69 18.02 -12.66
N GLN A 339 18.43 19.06 -13.47
CA GLN A 339 17.73 20.27 -13.07
C GLN A 339 16.34 20.27 -13.68
N VAL A 340 15.35 20.74 -12.92
CA VAL A 340 13.97 20.81 -13.37
C VAL A 340 13.66 22.22 -13.81
N ASN A 341 13.78 22.44 -15.11
CA ASN A 341 13.32 23.64 -15.80
C ASN A 341 11.84 23.50 -16.21
N ALA A 342 11.28 24.54 -16.83
CA ALA A 342 9.86 24.55 -17.23
C ALA A 342 9.49 23.42 -18.21
N GLU A 343 10.40 23.04 -19.11
CA GLU A 343 10.18 21.94 -20.06
C GLU A 343 10.15 20.59 -19.35
N THR A 344 11.09 20.34 -18.43
CA THR A 344 11.13 19.13 -17.60
C THR A 344 9.90 19.05 -16.70
N TRP A 345 9.49 20.18 -16.08
CA TRP A 345 8.29 20.25 -15.25
C TRP A 345 7.02 19.95 -16.03
N ASN A 346 6.86 20.53 -17.22
CA ASN A 346 5.70 20.26 -18.07
C ASN A 346 5.67 18.82 -18.57
N SER A 347 6.81 18.24 -18.93
CA SER A 347 6.89 16.83 -19.35
C SER A 347 6.52 15.89 -18.20
N LEU A 348 7.03 16.16 -17.01
CA LEU A 348 6.73 15.45 -15.78
C LEU A 348 5.26 15.56 -15.38
N TYR A 349 4.70 16.77 -15.48
CA TYR A 349 3.29 17.00 -15.24
C TYR A 349 2.41 16.30 -16.29
N ASN A 350 2.73 16.34 -17.58
CA ASN A 350 1.96 15.63 -18.61
C ASN A 350 2.00 14.11 -18.44
N ALA A 351 3.16 13.56 -18.05
CA ALA A 351 3.31 12.15 -17.73
C ALA A 351 2.47 11.77 -16.50
N TYR A 352 2.36 12.65 -15.52
CA TYR A 352 1.48 12.50 -14.35
C TYR A 352 0.00 12.74 -14.68
N ASP A 353 -0.37 13.76 -15.45
CA ASP A 353 -1.74 14.14 -15.80
C ASP A 353 -2.41 13.07 -16.66
N GLY A 354 -1.65 12.40 -17.52
CA GLY A 354 -2.10 11.17 -18.19
C GLY A 354 -2.45 10.04 -17.22
N ILE A 355 -1.86 10.03 -16.02
CA ILE A 355 -2.22 9.13 -14.91
C ILE A 355 -3.42 9.72 -14.13
N ASP A 356 -3.39 11.00 -13.73
CA ASP A 356 -4.41 11.70 -12.93
C ASP A 356 -5.81 11.73 -13.58
N THR A 357 -5.90 12.19 -14.83
CA THR A 357 -7.17 12.24 -15.59
C THR A 357 -7.77 10.87 -15.85
N THR A 358 -6.95 9.81 -15.79
CA THR A 358 -7.34 8.42 -16.10
C THR A 358 -7.53 7.55 -14.85
N VAL A 359 -7.00 7.97 -13.68
CA VAL A 359 -6.93 7.18 -12.44
C VAL A 359 -7.56 7.88 -11.23
N LEU A 360 -7.44 9.20 -11.09
CA LEU A 360 -7.76 9.92 -9.84
C LEU A 360 -9.12 10.65 -9.85
N SER A 361 -9.82 10.71 -11.00
CA SER A 361 -11.07 11.46 -11.18
C SER A 361 -12.38 10.67 -10.95
N GLN A 362 -12.35 9.46 -10.37
CA GLN A 362 -13.56 8.67 -10.12
C GLN A 362 -13.91 8.55 -8.63
N ASP A 363 -15.02 9.19 -8.23
CA ASP A 363 -15.60 9.33 -6.87
C ASP A 363 -15.80 8.03 -6.06
N ILE A 364 -15.60 6.85 -6.66
CA ILE A 364 -15.86 5.55 -6.04
C ILE A 364 -14.61 5.00 -5.30
N LEU A 365 -13.43 5.56 -5.59
CA LEU A 365 -12.15 5.10 -5.09
C LEU A 365 -11.65 5.85 -3.84
N PHE A 366 -12.38 6.89 -3.40
CA PHE A 366 -12.06 7.71 -2.23
C PHE A 366 -13.30 7.81 -1.30
N PRO A 367 -13.17 7.55 0.02
CA PRO A 367 -14.31 7.62 0.94
C PRO A 367 -14.92 9.03 1.03
N ALA A 368 -16.25 9.07 1.05
CA ALA A 368 -17.06 10.29 1.03
C ALA A 368 -16.91 11.18 2.28
N GLU A 369 -16.25 10.72 3.35
CA GLU A 369 -15.97 11.57 4.52
C GLU A 369 -14.97 12.71 4.25
N LEU A 370 -14.36 12.77 3.05
CA LEU A 370 -13.60 13.93 2.55
C LEU A 370 -14.46 14.95 1.75
N GLN A 371 -15.77 14.72 1.58
CA GLN A 371 -16.70 15.60 0.85
C GLN A 371 -17.20 16.81 1.67
N GLY A 372 -16.48 17.20 2.71
CA GLY A 372 -16.81 18.34 3.56
C GLY A 372 -16.61 19.72 2.91
N LEU A 373 -15.99 19.80 1.72
CA LEU A 373 -15.74 21.07 1.04
C LEU A 373 -16.08 20.96 -0.46
N GLY A 374 -17.31 21.35 -0.79
CA GLY A 374 -17.68 21.95 -2.08
C GLY A 374 -17.61 21.06 -3.32
N ASN A 375 -18.71 20.39 -3.66
CA ASN A 375 -18.96 19.89 -5.02
C ASN A 375 -18.91 21.05 -6.03
N ALA A 376 -17.92 21.05 -6.93
CA ALA A 376 -18.12 21.46 -8.32
C ALA A 376 -16.93 21.02 -9.22
N PRO A 377 -17.20 20.51 -10.43
CA PRO A 377 -16.18 20.27 -11.47
C PRO A 377 -15.35 21.51 -11.88
N GLU A 378 -15.65 22.68 -11.29
CA GLU A 378 -14.99 23.96 -11.55
C GLU A 378 -13.82 24.26 -10.61
N VAL A 379 -13.65 23.54 -9.48
CA VAL A 379 -12.54 23.79 -8.53
C VAL A 379 -11.21 23.21 -9.05
N PHE A 380 -11.25 22.03 -9.69
CA PHE A 380 -10.06 21.45 -10.35
C PHE A 380 -9.59 22.29 -11.54
N ALA A 381 -10.49 23.00 -12.21
CA ALA A 381 -10.16 23.93 -13.29
C ALA A 381 -9.53 25.26 -12.80
N LEU A 382 -9.51 25.51 -11.48
CA LEU A 382 -9.04 26.78 -10.89
C LEU A 382 -7.88 26.64 -9.89
N SER A 383 -7.37 25.42 -9.65
CA SER A 383 -6.08 25.24 -8.95
C SER A 383 -4.93 25.60 -9.89
N THR A 384 -4.49 26.85 -9.87
CA THR A 384 -3.43 27.33 -10.76
C THR A 384 -2.01 26.89 -10.38
N ARG A 385 -1.80 26.03 -9.35
CA ARG A 385 -0.44 25.70 -8.86
C ARG A 385 0.13 24.35 -9.31
N GLN A 386 -0.69 23.30 -9.49
CA GLN A 386 -0.16 22.00 -9.98
C GLN A 386 0.35 22.10 -11.43
N THR A 387 -0.25 23.00 -12.22
CA THR A 387 0.09 23.25 -13.62
C THR A 387 1.18 24.29 -13.82
N GLN A 388 1.64 24.97 -12.76
CA GLN A 388 2.59 26.08 -12.88
C GLN A 388 3.96 25.64 -12.42
N TYR A 389 4.90 25.64 -13.37
CA TYR A 389 6.32 25.66 -13.07
C TYR A 389 6.59 26.68 -11.95
N PRO A 390 7.39 26.35 -10.90
CA PRO A 390 7.62 27.18 -9.72
C PRO A 390 8.19 28.60 -9.96
N GLY A 391 8.35 29.01 -11.22
CA GLY A 391 8.91 30.29 -11.63
C GLY A 391 10.43 30.36 -11.54
N ARG A 392 11.08 29.30 -11.03
CA ARG A 392 12.53 29.14 -10.95
C ARG A 392 12.91 27.68 -11.15
N GLU A 393 14.15 27.46 -11.61
CA GLU A 393 14.70 26.11 -11.81
C GLU A 393 14.94 25.46 -10.46
N LEU A 394 14.55 24.18 -10.35
CA LEU A 394 14.84 23.37 -9.17
C LEU A 394 16.10 22.53 -9.42
N GLY A 395 16.97 22.46 -8.42
CA GLY A 395 18.19 21.69 -8.52
C GLY A 395 18.81 21.38 -7.14
N LEU A 396 19.97 20.74 -7.19
CA LEU A 396 20.68 20.30 -6.01
C LEU A 396 20.87 21.43 -4.98
N GLY A 397 20.38 21.21 -3.76
CA GLY A 397 20.45 22.17 -2.66
C GLY A 397 19.16 22.93 -2.38
N ASP A 398 18.14 22.84 -3.25
CA ASP A 398 16.81 23.37 -2.95
C ASP A 398 16.13 22.62 -1.81
N ARG A 399 15.39 23.35 -0.97
CA ARG A 399 14.60 22.82 0.14
C ARG A 399 13.30 23.58 0.29
N ASP A 400 12.24 22.86 0.62
CA ASP A 400 10.98 23.44 1.04
C ASP A 400 11.13 24.03 2.46
N THR A 401 10.51 25.18 2.73
CA THR A 401 10.68 25.89 4.03
C THR A 401 9.88 25.20 5.15
N GLU A 402 10.44 25.15 6.36
CA GLU A 402 9.82 24.48 7.51
C GLU A 402 8.38 24.94 7.76
N ARG A 403 7.50 23.96 7.96
CA ARG A 403 6.10 24.11 8.36
C ARG A 403 6.04 25.00 9.61
N SER A 404 5.67 26.27 9.46
CA SER A 404 5.40 27.11 10.63
C SER A 404 4.12 26.59 11.27
N ASP A 405 4.23 26.01 12.46
CA ASP A 405 3.08 25.60 13.28
C ASP A 405 2.07 26.76 13.37
N ARG A 406 0.90 26.57 12.76
CA ARG A 406 -0.32 27.33 13.03
C ARG A 406 -1.54 26.43 12.92
#